data_AF-A0A916NIA5-F1
#
_entry.id   AF-A0A916NIA5-F1
#
_cell.length_a   1.000
_cell.length_b   1.000
_cell.length_c   1.000
_cell.angle_alpha   90.00
_cell.angle_beta   90.00
_cell.angle_gamma   90.00
#
_symmetry.space_group_name_H-M   'P 1'
#
loop_
_entity.id
_entity.type
_entity.pdbx_description
1 polymer ?
#
loop_
_entity_poly.entity_id
_entity_poly.type
_entity_poly.pdbx_seq_one_letter_code
_entity_poly.pdbx_strand_id
1 'polypeptide(L)'
;MSESQQAESDEVVLSRQTGVPVMVRIGGRNIETTFMGNNAFGQPTWVLWNPEEPYLLAVLRQGQIGYTFEQRTSHGVMLHEDVSFKRVQRALISGGAE
;
A
#
# COMPACT_ATOMS: atom_id res chain seq x y z
N MET A 1 31.90 -13.06 18.51
CA MET A 1 30.68 -12.31 18.83
C MET A 1 30.70 -11.05 17.97
N SER A 2 30.11 -11.10 16.79
CA SER A 2 29.92 -9.92 15.93
C SER A 2 28.44 -9.86 15.61
N GLU A 3 27.73 -9.11 16.42
CA GLU A 3 26.34 -8.73 16.20
C GLU A 3 26.28 -7.54 15.24
N SER A 4 25.34 -7.65 14.30
CA SER A 4 24.51 -6.56 13.79
C SER A 4 25.13 -5.60 12.77
N GLN A 5 24.79 -5.83 11.50
CA GLN A 5 24.20 -4.82 10.60
C GLN A 5 23.64 -5.51 9.35
N GLN A 6 22.66 -6.38 9.55
CA GLN A 6 21.79 -6.81 8.47
C GLN A 6 20.60 -5.87 8.46
N ALA A 7 20.75 -4.74 7.78
CA ALA A 7 19.61 -3.93 7.38
C ALA A 7 18.81 -4.75 6.36
N GLU A 8 17.89 -5.58 6.84
CA GLU A 8 16.81 -6.13 6.02
C GLU A 8 16.09 -4.95 5.38
N SER A 9 16.42 -4.68 4.12
CA SER A 9 15.55 -3.90 3.26
C SER A 9 14.32 -4.78 3.04
N ASP A 10 13.32 -4.56 3.88
CA ASP A 10 12.01 -5.20 3.86
C ASP A 10 11.29 -4.76 2.58
N GLU A 11 11.71 -5.31 1.45
CA GLU A 11 11.18 -5.00 0.12
C GLU A 11 9.78 -5.59 0.03
N VAL A 12 8.79 -4.73 0.23
CA VAL A 12 7.39 -5.10 0.10
C VAL A 12 7.06 -5.36 -1.36
N VAL A 13 6.77 -6.62 -1.68
CA VAL A 13 6.29 -7.04 -3.01
C VAL A 13 4.78 -7.24 -2.96
N LEU A 14 4.06 -6.53 -3.83
CA LEU A 14 2.62 -6.70 -3.99
C LEU A 14 2.32 -7.86 -4.94
N SER A 15 1.49 -8.81 -4.49
CA SER A 15 1.02 -9.91 -5.33
C SER A 15 0.25 -9.38 -6.56
N ARG A 16 0.38 -10.08 -7.69
CA ARG A 16 -0.41 -9.84 -8.91
C ARG A 16 -1.38 -10.99 -9.21
N GLN A 17 -1.64 -11.85 -8.22
CA GLN A 17 -2.66 -12.87 -8.36
C GLN A 17 -4.03 -12.25 -8.11
N THR A 18 -4.84 -12.15 -9.16
CA THR A 18 -6.13 -11.46 -9.12
C THR A 18 -7.09 -12.11 -8.12
N GLY A 19 -7.72 -11.28 -7.29
CA GLY A 19 -8.77 -11.72 -6.36
C GLY A 19 -8.30 -12.57 -5.19
N VAL A 20 -6.99 -12.70 -4.97
CA VAL A 20 -6.43 -13.42 -3.82
C VAL A 20 -5.89 -12.39 -2.82
N PRO A 21 -6.52 -12.27 -1.63
CA PRO A 21 -6.00 -11.43 -0.56
C PRO A 21 -4.69 -11.98 -0.02
N VAL A 22 -3.68 -11.12 0.13
CA VAL A 22 -2.37 -11.45 0.68
C VAL A 22 -2.05 -10.45 1.79
N MET A 23 -1.70 -10.98 2.96
CA MET A 23 -1.21 -10.17 4.08
C MET A 23 0.23 -9.77 3.85
N VAL A 24 0.50 -8.47 3.95
CA VAL A 24 1.81 -7.86 3.76
C VAL A 24 2.13 -7.01 4.97
N ARG A 25 3.34 -7.16 5.51
CA ARG A 25 3.80 -6.32 6.62
C ARG A 25 4.41 -5.03 6.06
N ILE A 26 3.87 -3.89 6.47
CA ILE A 26 4.37 -2.56 6.04
C ILE A 26 4.60 -1.72 7.30
N GLY A 27 5.88 -1.47 7.61
CA GLY A 27 6.30 -0.70 8.80
C GLY A 27 5.62 -1.15 10.09
N GLY A 28 5.59 -2.46 10.32
CA GLY A 28 5.01 -3.07 11.52
C GLY A 28 3.52 -3.37 11.44
N ARG A 29 2.78 -2.79 10.50
CA ARG A 29 1.33 -3.01 10.31
C ARG A 29 1.06 -4.15 9.34
N ASN A 30 0.01 -4.92 9.61
CA ASN A 30 -0.48 -5.96 8.71
C ASN A 30 -1.51 -5.35 7.76
N ILE A 31 -1.16 -5.25 6.48
CA ILE A 31 -2.03 -4.72 5.44
C ILE A 31 -2.44 -5.87 4.54
N GLU A 32 -3.75 -6.09 4.41
CA GLU A 32 -4.28 -6.97 3.40
C GLU A 32 -4.19 -6.26 2.04
N THR A 33 -3.64 -6.96 1.05
CA THR A 33 -3.50 -6.47 -0.31
C THR A 33 -4.20 -7.42 -1.26
N THR A 34 -5.09 -6.90 -2.09
CA THR A 34 -5.79 -7.70 -3.10
C THR A 34 -5.59 -7.06 -4.47
N PHE A 35 -5.01 -7.81 -5.40
CA PHE A 35 -4.88 -7.36 -6.78
C PHE A 35 -6.21 -7.48 -7.51
N MET A 36 -6.68 -6.39 -8.08
CA MET A 36 -7.96 -6.32 -8.80
C MET A 36 -7.81 -6.50 -10.32
N GLY A 37 -6.57 -6.60 -10.82
CA GLY A 37 -6.29 -6.56 -12.25
C GLY A 37 -5.95 -5.16 -12.74
N ASN A 38 -6.02 -4.99 -14.05
CA ASN A 38 -5.82 -3.68 -14.68
C ASN A 38 -7.15 -2.92 -14.72
N ASN A 39 -7.12 -1.62 -14.40
CA ASN A 39 -8.29 -0.75 -14.53
C ASN A 39 -8.59 -0.41 -16.01
N ALA A 40 -9.61 0.41 -16.25
CA ALA A 40 -10.01 0.84 -17.60
C ALA A 40 -8.90 1.58 -18.39
N PHE A 41 -7.88 2.08 -17.71
CA PHE A 41 -6.70 2.73 -18.30
C PHE A 41 -5.51 1.77 -18.48
N GLY A 42 -5.69 0.47 -18.21
CA GLY A 42 -4.64 -0.54 -18.30
C GLY A 42 -3.67 -0.55 -17.11
N GLN A 43 -3.97 0.17 -16.03
CA GLN A 43 -3.06 0.29 -14.88
C GLN A 43 -3.32 -0.81 -13.85
N PRO A 44 -2.29 -1.55 -13.41
CA PRO A 44 -2.40 -2.50 -12.30
C PRO A 44 -2.97 -1.81 -11.06
N THR A 45 -4.00 -2.42 -10.45
CA THR A 45 -4.74 -1.83 -9.33
C THR A 45 -4.86 -2.81 -8.17
N TRP A 46 -4.65 -2.31 -6.96
CA TRP A 46 -4.81 -3.05 -5.71
C TRP A 46 -5.80 -2.34 -4.80
N VAL A 47 -6.57 -3.13 -4.05
CA VAL A 47 -7.25 -2.69 -2.84
C VAL A 47 -6.34 -3.03 -1.66
N LEU A 48 -6.19 -2.06 -0.77
CA LEU A 48 -5.42 -2.16 0.45
C LEU A 48 -6.36 -1.95 1.62
N TRP A 49 -6.30 -2.85 2.59
CA TRP A 49 -7.17 -2.82 3.76
C TRP A 49 -6.38 -3.13 5.02
N ASN A 50 -6.58 -2.34 6.07
CA ASN A 50 -6.05 -2.65 7.39
C ASN A 50 -7.17 -3.26 8.26
N PRO A 51 -7.07 -4.53 8.67
CA PRO A 51 -8.09 -5.15 9.53
C PRO A 51 -8.16 -4.52 10.93
N GLU A 52 -7.08 -3.88 11.40
CA GLU A 52 -7.05 -3.19 12.69
C GLU A 52 -7.69 -1.78 12.61
N GLU A 53 -7.81 -1.22 11.41
CA GLU A 53 -8.39 0.10 11.16
C GLU A 53 -9.41 0.03 10.01
N PRO A 54 -10.66 -0.38 10.28
CA PRO A 54 -11.64 -0.68 9.22
C PRO A 54 -12.02 0.51 8.34
N TYR A 55 -11.82 1.74 8.83
CA TYR A 55 -12.02 2.97 8.06
C TYR A 55 -10.90 3.24 7.04
N LEU A 56 -9.76 2.56 7.18
CA LEU A 56 -8.62 2.63 6.29
C LEU A 56 -8.80 1.61 5.16
N LEU A 57 -9.53 2.05 4.14
CA LEU A 57 -9.58 1.40 2.84
C LEU A 57 -8.89 2.30 1.84
N ALA A 58 -7.98 1.73 1.07
CA ALA A 58 -7.24 2.46 0.07
C ALA A 58 -7.19 1.72 -1.26
N VAL A 59 -7.07 2.51 -2.34
CA VAL A 59 -6.88 2.02 -3.70
C VAL A 59 -5.52 2.49 -4.17
N LEU A 60 -4.71 1.54 -4.62
CA LEU A 60 -3.40 1.81 -5.19
C LEU A 60 -3.42 1.45 -6.67
N ARG A 61 -3.01 2.38 -7.52
CA ARG A 61 -2.88 2.19 -8.97
C ARG A 61 -1.43 2.43 -9.37
N GLN A 62 -0.87 1.57 -10.22
CA GLN A 62 0.47 1.76 -10.78
C GLN A 62 0.35 2.40 -12.17
N GLY A 63 0.73 3.69 -12.25
CA GLY A 63 0.87 4.41 -13.50
C GLY A 63 2.27 4.26 -14.11
N GLN A 64 2.55 5.02 -15.18
CA GLN A 64 3.85 5.01 -15.85
C GLN A 64 4.94 5.74 -15.04
N ILE A 65 4.57 6.82 -14.34
CA ILE A 65 5.52 7.71 -13.63
C ILE A 65 5.62 7.36 -12.13
N GLY A 66 4.64 6.63 -11.60
CA GLY A 66 4.58 6.29 -10.18
C GLY A 66 3.27 5.64 -9.80
N TYR A 67 2.88 5.84 -8.55
CA TYR A 67 1.64 5.31 -8.01
C TYR A 67 0.62 6.41 -7.78
N THR A 68 -0.64 6.10 -8.03
CA THR A 68 -1.76 6.87 -7.49
C THR A 68 -2.33 6.11 -6.31
N PHE A 69 -2.31 6.73 -5.13
CA PHE A 69 -2.78 6.16 -3.88
C PHE A 69 -3.92 7.01 -3.34
N GLU A 70 -5.11 6.43 -3.30
CA GLU A 70 -6.32 7.03 -2.77
C GLU A 70 -6.65 6.33 -1.45
N GLN A 71 -6.70 7.07 -0.35
CA GLN A 71 -6.99 6.55 0.98
C GLN A 71 -8.23 7.21 1.55
N ARG A 72 -9.15 6.41 2.08
CA ARG A 72 -10.22 6.92 2.94
C ARG A 72 -9.70 7.08 4.37
N THR A 73 -9.94 8.25 4.92
CA THR A 73 -9.62 8.63 6.30
C THR A 73 -10.90 9.06 7.01
N SER A 74 -10.85 9.25 8.32
CA SER A 74 -11.95 9.81 9.10
C SER A 74 -12.36 11.23 8.68
N HIS A 75 -11.46 11.97 8.00
CA HIS A 75 -11.68 13.35 7.56
C HIS A 75 -12.05 13.47 6.07
N GLY A 76 -12.13 12.34 5.35
CA GLY A 76 -12.44 12.30 3.92
C GLY A 76 -11.42 11.52 3.09
N VAL A 77 -11.46 11.72 1.78
CA VAL A 77 -10.56 11.05 0.83
C VAL A 77 -9.27 11.85 0.70
N MET A 78 -8.14 11.19 0.90
CA MET A 78 -6.81 11.71 0.64
C MET A 78 -6.27 11.07 -0.64
N LEU A 79 -5.87 11.89 -1.61
CA LEU A 79 -5.34 11.45 -2.90
C LEU A 79 -3.87 11.85 -3.03
N HIS A 80 -3.03 10.89 -3.39
CA HIS A 80 -1.63 11.07 -3.71
C HIS A 80 -1.36 10.60 -5.13
N GLU A 81 -0.89 11.50 -5.99
CA GLU A 81 -0.57 11.21 -7.40
C GLU A 81 0.92 11.29 -7.65
N ASP A 82 1.39 10.52 -8.63
CA ASP A 82 2.79 10.44 -9.04
C ASP A 82 3.77 10.19 -7.89
N VAL A 83 3.33 9.45 -6.87
CA VAL A 83 4.13 9.17 -5.69
C VAL A 83 4.94 7.89 -5.84
N SER A 84 6.13 7.87 -5.24
CA SER A 84 6.92 6.65 -5.13
C SER A 84 6.25 5.62 -4.21
N PHE A 85 6.53 4.33 -4.42
CA PHE A 85 6.03 3.28 -3.55
C PHE A 85 6.44 3.48 -2.08
N LYS A 86 7.66 4.00 -1.83
CA LYS A 86 8.13 4.36 -0.48
C LYS A 86 7.28 5.43 0.19
N ARG A 87 6.62 6.32 -0.57
CA ARG A 87 5.69 7.33 -0.03
C ARG A 87 4.35 6.69 0.32
N VAL A 88 3.88 5.73 -0.48
CA VAL A 88 2.69 4.92 -0.19
C VAL A 88 2.88 4.13 1.10
N GLN A 89 4.01 3.43 1.24
CA GLN A 89 4.34 2.69 2.47
C GLN A 89 4.32 3.60 3.69
N ARG A 90 4.90 4.81 3.60
CA ARG A 90 4.86 5.79 4.69
C ARG A 90 3.45 6.24 5.05
N ALA A 91 2.58 6.48 4.06
CA ALA A 91 1.19 6.86 4.31
C ALA A 91 0.40 5.75 5.03
N LEU A 92 0.65 4.49 4.68
CA LEU A 92 0.04 3.32 5.34
C LEU A 92 0.51 3.16 6.80
N ILE A 93 1.77 3.55 7.08
CA ILE A 93 2.35 3.52 8.44
C ILE A 93 1.79 4.64 9.30
N SER A 94 1.67 5.85 8.74
CA SER A 94 1.25 7.04 9.50
C SER A 94 -0.27 7.12 9.73
N GLY A 95 -1.06 6.19 9.19
CA GLY A 95 -2.49 6.07 9.51
C GLY A 95 -3.32 7.33 9.20
N GLY A 96 -2.88 8.19 8.28
CA GLY A 96 -3.60 9.42 7.94
C GLY A 96 -3.85 10.36 9.13
N ALA A 97 -2.80 10.75 9.85
CA ALA A 97 -2.70 11.98 10.66
C ALA A 97 -1.19 12.25 10.85
N GLU A 98 -0.61 13.43 10.63
CA GLU A 98 -1.08 14.82 10.70
C GLU A 98 -0.56 15.66 9.52
#